data_AF-A0A3D5URF9-F1
#
_entry.id   AF-A0A3D5URF9-F1
#
_cell.length_a   1.000
_cell.length_b   1.000
_cell.length_c   1.000
_cell.angle_alpha   90.00
_cell.angle_beta   90.00
_cell.angle_gamma   90.00
#
_symmetry.space_group_name_H-M   'P 1'
#
loop_
_entity.id
_entity.type
_entity.pdbx_description
1 polymer ?
#
loop_
_entity_poly.entity_id
_entity_poly.type
_entity_poly.pdbx_seq_one_letter_code
_entity_poly.pdbx_strand_id
1 'polypeptide(L)'
;MIPTLDRLFGARRARTRTKDTGTVDFVLEGTASAALVADLYGLAFEAEERELTLEQFMRSRLGKDIKEGDRTRVGGVALTALQVRDGAVHQVGLDLDPPQEESLLKKVRMRWREALKSLRDLFIADDPRGPF
;
A
#
# COMPACT_ATOMS: atom_id res chain seq x y z
N MET A 1 -15.05 34.35 -25.95
CA MET A 1 -14.07 33.60 -25.12
C MET A 1 -13.92 34.34 -23.81
N ILE A 2 -14.25 33.70 -22.68
CA ILE A 2 -14.28 34.36 -21.36
C ILE A 2 -12.91 34.14 -20.68
N PRO A 3 -12.05 35.16 -20.55
CA PRO A 3 -10.69 35.03 -20.00
C PRO A 3 -10.63 34.69 -18.51
N THR A 4 -11.78 34.69 -17.82
CA THR A 4 -11.89 34.42 -16.38
C THR A 4 -11.75 32.95 -16.02
N LEU A 5 -12.00 32.02 -16.96
CA LEU A 5 -11.85 30.59 -16.71
C LEU A 5 -10.38 30.17 -16.57
N ASP A 6 -9.47 30.82 -17.30
CA ASP A 6 -8.04 30.47 -17.33
C ASP A 6 -7.37 30.67 -15.96
N ARG A 7 -7.83 31.66 -15.18
CA ARG A 7 -7.38 31.88 -13.79
C ARG A 7 -7.88 30.84 -12.80
N LEU A 8 -9.02 30.21 -13.05
CA LEU A 8 -9.54 29.15 -12.18
C LEU A 8 -8.69 27.87 -12.28
N PHE A 9 -8.06 27.64 -13.44
CA PHE A 9 -7.14 26.52 -13.65
C PHE A 9 -5.67 26.85 -13.31
N GLY A 10 -5.27 28.13 -13.35
CA GLY A 10 -3.90 28.55 -13.04
C GLY A 10 -3.49 28.47 -11.56
N ALA A 11 -4.46 28.40 -10.64
CA ALA A 11 -4.22 28.34 -9.20
C ALA A 11 -4.17 26.92 -8.62
N ARG A 12 -3.99 25.89 -9.44
CA ARG A 12 -3.52 24.58 -8.97
C ARG A 12 -2.05 24.76 -8.55
N ARG A 13 -1.86 25.39 -7.39
CA ARG A 13 -0.59 25.50 -6.67
C ARG A 13 0.18 24.21 -6.88
N ALA A 14 1.42 24.38 -7.34
CA ALA A 14 2.45 23.36 -7.42
C ALA A 14 2.23 22.33 -6.30
N ARG A 15 1.58 21.22 -6.65
CA ARG A 15 1.46 20.09 -5.76
C ARG A 15 2.90 19.62 -5.65
N THR A 16 3.51 19.93 -4.51
CA THR A 16 4.88 19.56 -4.17
C THR A 16 5.12 18.18 -4.73
N ARG A 17 6.15 18.07 -5.57
CA ARG A 17 6.59 16.85 -6.23
C ARG A 17 7.09 15.89 -5.15
N THR A 18 6.18 15.34 -4.35
CA THR A 18 6.43 14.27 -3.40
C THR A 18 6.45 12.98 -4.19
N LYS A 19 7.62 12.74 -4.79
CA LYS A 19 8.22 11.41 -5.00
C LYS A 19 7.20 10.33 -5.36
N ASP A 20 6.76 10.33 -6.62
CA ASP A 20 6.11 9.19 -7.29
C ASP A 20 5.07 8.44 -6.44
N THR A 21 4.27 9.21 -5.70
CA THR A 21 3.02 8.72 -5.12
C THR A 21 2.03 8.75 -6.28
N GLY A 22 1.53 7.57 -6.68
CA GLY A 22 0.61 7.43 -7.80
C GLY A 22 -0.60 8.34 -7.63
N THR A 23 -1.38 8.52 -8.70
CA THR A 23 -2.56 9.38 -8.68
C THR A 23 -3.44 9.05 -7.47
N VAL A 24 -3.65 10.02 -6.58
CA VAL A 24 -4.60 9.88 -5.47
C VAL A 24 -5.80 10.74 -5.80
N ASP A 25 -6.94 10.10 -6.02
CA ASP A 25 -8.19 10.77 -6.32
C ASP A 25 -8.87 11.27 -5.04
N PHE A 26 -8.87 10.44 -3.99
CA PHE A 26 -9.51 10.76 -2.72
C PHE A 26 -8.62 10.43 -1.53
N VAL A 27 -8.78 11.19 -0.45
CA VAL A 27 -8.13 10.94 0.84
C VAL A 27 -9.21 10.60 1.85
N LEU A 28 -9.08 9.44 2.48
CA LEU A 28 -10.01 8.87 3.44
C LEU A 28 -9.33 8.67 4.79
N GLU A 29 -10.09 8.73 5.86
CA GLU A 29 -9.61 8.38 7.20
C GLU A 29 -9.40 6.87 7.31
N GLY A 30 -8.32 6.44 7.98
CA GLY A 30 -8.02 5.02 8.19
C GLY A 30 -9.07 4.31 9.04
N THR A 31 -9.81 5.05 9.86
CA THR A 31 -10.95 4.54 10.64
C THR A 31 -12.23 4.38 9.83
N ALA A 32 -12.25 4.79 8.55
CA ALA A 32 -13.40 4.60 7.69
C ALA A 32 -13.69 3.11 7.49
N SER A 33 -14.98 2.75 7.50
CA SER A 33 -15.44 1.38 7.25
C SER A 33 -15.19 0.99 5.79
N ALA A 34 -14.59 -0.19 5.57
CA ALA A 34 -14.38 -0.73 4.23
C ALA A 34 -15.71 -0.96 3.50
N ALA A 35 -16.77 -1.41 4.19
CA ALA A 35 -18.11 -1.54 3.62
C ALA A 35 -18.64 -0.21 3.06
N LEU A 36 -18.57 0.87 3.83
CA LEU A 36 -19.04 2.18 3.39
C LEU A 36 -18.24 2.69 2.19
N VAL A 37 -16.93 2.49 2.19
CA VAL A 37 -16.07 2.88 1.06
C VAL A 37 -16.37 2.00 -0.17
N ALA A 38 -16.65 0.72 0.02
CA ALA A 38 -17.10 -0.19 -1.03
C ALA A 38 -18.38 0.30 -1.69
N ASP A 39 -19.36 0.71 -0.89
CA ASP A 39 -20.67 1.14 -1.38
C ASP A 39 -20.59 2.51 -2.08
N LEU A 40 -19.79 3.43 -1.55
CA LEU A 40 -19.64 4.78 -2.12
C LEU A 40 -18.82 4.81 -3.40
N TYR A 41 -17.76 4.00 -3.48
CA TYR A 41 -16.79 4.04 -4.58
C TYR A 41 -16.83 2.80 -5.48
N GLY A 42 -17.72 1.85 -5.20
CA GLY A 42 -17.87 0.62 -5.99
C GLY A 42 -16.72 -0.37 -5.82
N LEU A 43 -16.10 -0.42 -4.63
CA LEU A 43 -14.93 -1.28 -4.40
C LEU A 43 -15.35 -2.73 -4.17
N ALA A 44 -14.67 -3.65 -4.82
CA ALA A 44 -14.88 -5.09 -4.65
C ALA A 44 -14.06 -5.61 -3.46
N PHE A 45 -14.57 -5.38 -2.24
CA PHE A 45 -14.09 -6.07 -1.03
C PHE A 45 -14.85 -7.38 -0.83
N GLU A 46 -14.15 -8.40 -0.35
CA GLU A 46 -14.79 -9.64 0.10
C GLU A 46 -15.64 -9.39 1.36
N ALA A 47 -16.56 -10.30 1.65
CA ALA A 47 -17.49 -10.15 2.78
C ALA A 47 -16.75 -9.98 4.12
N GLU A 48 -15.67 -10.74 4.31
CA GLU A 48 -14.83 -10.70 5.51
C GLU A 48 -14.00 -9.41 5.60
N GLU A 49 -13.65 -8.82 4.45
CA GLU A 49 -12.88 -7.57 4.39
C GLU A 49 -13.75 -6.34 4.64
N ARG A 50 -15.05 -6.41 4.31
CA ARG A 50 -16.03 -5.33 4.51
C ARG A 50 -16.27 -4.99 5.99
N GLU A 51 -16.09 -5.96 6.88
CA GLU A 51 -16.23 -5.77 8.33
C GLU A 51 -15.07 -4.95 8.93
N LEU A 52 -13.97 -4.77 8.18
CA LEU A 52 -12.77 -4.07 8.65
C LEU A 52 -12.83 -2.56 8.40
N THR A 53 -12.00 -1.82 9.13
CA THR A 53 -11.64 -0.45 8.73
C THR A 53 -10.59 -0.47 7.63
N LEU A 54 -10.42 0.64 6.89
CA LEU A 54 -9.35 0.75 5.89
C LEU A 54 -7.97 0.49 6.49
N GLU A 55 -7.73 0.96 7.71
CA GLU A 55 -6.49 0.71 8.46
C GLU A 55 -6.28 -0.78 8.71
N GLN A 56 -7.29 -1.47 9.25
CA GLN A 56 -7.23 -2.89 9.56
C GLN A 56 -7.05 -3.74 8.29
N PHE A 57 -7.75 -3.37 7.22
CA PHE A 57 -7.61 -3.98 5.91
C PHE A 57 -6.19 -3.80 5.34
N MET A 58 -5.63 -2.58 5.42
CA MET A 58 -4.26 -2.35 4.98
C MET A 58 -3.26 -3.15 5.83
N ARG A 59 -3.48 -3.23 7.15
CA ARG A 59 -2.67 -4.00 8.09
C ARG A 59 -2.73 -5.50 7.83
N SER A 60 -3.91 -6.05 7.54
CA SER A 60 -4.05 -7.47 7.22
C SER A 60 -3.27 -7.83 5.95
N ARG A 61 -3.19 -6.90 4.99
CA ARG A 61 -2.59 -7.15 3.67
C ARG A 61 -1.10 -6.82 3.57
N LEU A 62 -0.63 -5.78 4.27
CA LEU A 62 0.76 -5.30 4.24
C LEU A 62 1.58 -5.77 5.46
N GLY A 63 0.91 -6.20 6.53
CA GLY A 63 1.53 -6.62 7.78
C GLY A 63 1.63 -5.49 8.81
N LYS A 64 2.43 -5.71 9.86
CA LYS A 64 2.53 -4.80 11.01
C LYS A 64 3.43 -3.57 10.75
N ASP A 65 4.35 -3.65 9.79
CA ASP A 65 5.32 -2.59 9.48
C ASP A 65 4.89 -1.73 8.28
N ILE A 66 3.67 -1.18 8.32
CA ILE A 66 3.19 -0.29 7.26
C ILE A 66 3.93 1.04 7.34
N LYS A 67 4.37 1.52 6.19
CA LYS A 67 5.01 2.83 6.03
C LYS A 67 4.19 3.71 5.09
N GLU A 68 4.39 5.01 5.24
CA GLU A 68 3.85 5.99 4.29
C GLU A 68 4.35 5.67 2.87
N GLY A 69 3.43 5.68 1.92
CA GLY A 69 3.64 5.30 0.53
C GLY A 69 3.37 3.83 0.21
N ASP A 70 3.15 2.96 1.20
CA ASP A 70 2.83 1.55 0.94
C ASP A 70 1.47 1.42 0.25
N ARG A 71 1.42 0.53 -0.75
CA ARG A 71 0.24 0.33 -1.59
C ARG A 71 -0.30 -1.09 -1.56
N THR A 72 -1.62 -1.18 -1.44
CA THR A 72 -2.38 -2.39 -1.66
C THR A 72 -3.45 -2.17 -2.73
N ARG A 73 -3.97 -3.24 -3.30
CA ARG A 73 -5.01 -3.19 -4.34
C ARG A 73 -6.20 -4.00 -3.86
N VAL A 74 -7.41 -3.51 -4.09
CA VAL A 74 -8.65 -4.25 -3.89
C VAL A 74 -9.48 -4.14 -5.16
N GLY A 75 -9.83 -5.27 -5.76
CA GLY A 75 -10.41 -5.31 -7.10
C GLY A 75 -9.58 -4.49 -8.10
N GLY A 76 -10.22 -3.47 -8.69
CA GLY A 76 -9.64 -2.56 -9.67
C GLY A 76 -8.95 -1.31 -9.09
N VAL A 77 -9.06 -1.04 -7.79
CA VAL A 77 -8.60 0.23 -7.19
C VAL A 77 -7.34 0.05 -6.35
N ALA A 78 -6.52 1.11 -6.25
CA ALA A 78 -5.36 1.11 -5.37
C ALA A 78 -5.59 1.95 -4.11
N LEU A 79 -5.12 1.42 -3.00
CA LEU A 79 -5.14 2.06 -1.68
C LEU A 79 -3.70 2.32 -1.26
N THR A 80 -3.39 3.56 -0.88
CA THR A 80 -2.05 4.00 -0.48
C THR A 80 -2.07 4.55 0.94
N ALA A 81 -1.15 4.11 1.81
CA ALA A 81 -1.00 4.72 3.13
C ALA A 81 -0.36 6.10 2.97
N LEU A 82 -1.12 7.17 3.17
CA LEU A 82 -0.61 8.55 3.04
C LEU A 82 0.01 9.04 4.34
N GLN A 83 -0.61 8.68 5.47
CA GLN A 83 -0.12 9.07 6.77
C GLN A 83 -0.18 7.88 7.71
N VAL A 84 0.96 7.59 8.34
CA VAL A 84 1.08 6.52 9.34
C VAL A 84 1.62 7.14 10.62
N ARG A 85 0.93 6.94 11.75
CA ARG A 85 1.39 7.36 13.08
C ARG A 85 1.26 6.19 14.02
N ASP A 86 2.27 5.99 14.87
CA ASP A 86 2.29 4.91 15.86
C ASP A 86 2.03 3.51 15.26
N GLY A 87 2.44 3.31 14.00
CA GLY A 87 2.21 2.06 13.26
C GLY A 87 0.75 1.82 12.84
N ALA A 88 -0.11 2.84 12.91
CA ALA A 88 -1.48 2.83 12.41
C ALA A 88 -1.64 3.78 11.22
N VAL A 89 -2.36 3.34 10.20
CA VAL A 89 -2.66 4.16 9.03
C VAL A 89 -3.78 5.12 9.39
N HIS A 90 -3.47 6.42 9.41
CA HIS A 90 -4.44 7.47 9.69
C HIS A 90 -5.11 7.99 8.43
N GLN A 91 -4.37 8.07 7.33
CA GLN A 91 -4.91 8.54 6.06
C GLN A 91 -4.60 7.56 4.94
N VAL A 92 -5.62 7.27 4.15
CA VAL A 92 -5.57 6.35 3.03
C VAL A 92 -5.94 7.10 1.75
N GLY A 93 -5.06 7.06 0.78
CA GLY A 93 -5.31 7.54 -0.57
C GLY A 93 -6.01 6.46 -1.38
N LEU A 94 -7.09 6.84 -2.07
CA LEU A 94 -7.81 5.99 -3.01
C LEU A 94 -7.51 6.45 -4.44
N ASP A 95 -7.16 5.48 -5.28
CA ASP A 95 -6.94 5.63 -6.72
C ASP A 95 -7.95 4.72 -7.44
N LEU A 96 -8.88 5.32 -8.16
CA LEU A 96 -9.99 4.61 -8.81
C LEU A 96 -9.60 4.02 -10.16
N ASP A 97 -8.60 4.60 -10.83
CA ASP A 97 -8.10 4.14 -12.12
C ASP A 97 -6.57 4.03 -12.05
N PRO A 98 -6.05 3.12 -11.20
CA PRO A 98 -4.62 2.96 -11.08
C PRO A 98 -4.09 2.47 -12.42
N PRO A 99 -3.04 3.10 -12.98
CA PRO A 99 -2.42 2.57 -14.19
C PRO A 99 -2.12 1.09 -13.98
N GLN A 100 -2.33 0.28 -15.01
CA GLN A 100 -1.98 -1.15 -15.00
C GLN A 100 -0.46 -1.29 -14.96
N GLU A 101 0.18 -0.88 -13.87
CA GLU A 101 1.57 -1.15 -13.58
C GLU A 101 1.66 -2.62 -13.20
N GLU A 102 1.92 -3.41 -14.24
CA GLU A 102 2.52 -4.72 -14.27
C GLU A 102 3.05 -5.18 -12.90
N SER A 103 2.25 -6.01 -12.23
CA SER A 103 2.52 -7.26 -11.50
C SER A 103 3.96 -7.81 -11.32
N LEU A 104 5.01 -7.21 -11.89
CA LEU A 104 6.37 -7.76 -11.93
C LEU A 104 7.21 -7.43 -10.68
N LEU A 105 7.03 -6.28 -10.04
CA LEU A 105 7.85 -5.91 -8.87
C LEU A 105 7.38 -6.56 -7.56
N LYS A 106 6.11 -6.98 -7.45
CA LYS A 106 5.58 -7.67 -6.26
C LYS A 106 6.04 -9.13 -6.11
N LYS A 107 6.55 -9.77 -7.16
CA LYS A 107 7.14 -11.13 -7.09
C LYS A 107 8.60 -11.17 -6.61
N VAL A 108 9.36 -10.08 -6.72
CA VAL A 108 10.82 -10.13 -6.49
C VAL A 108 11.24 -9.79 -5.04
N ARG A 109 10.47 -8.98 -4.31
CA ARG A 109 10.87 -8.53 -2.95
C ARG A 109 10.36 -9.35 -1.77
N MET A 110 9.46 -10.32 -1.99
CA MET A 110 8.99 -11.21 -0.92
C MET A 110 9.95 -12.38 -0.64
N ARG A 111 11.05 -12.50 -1.39
CA ARG A 111 12.01 -13.62 -1.31
C ARG A 111 13.43 -13.26 -0.88
N TRP A 112 13.65 -12.08 -0.30
CA TRP A 112 14.98 -11.62 0.14
C TRP A 112 14.90 -10.78 1.42
N ARG A 113 14.38 -11.33 2.53
CA ARG A 113 14.44 -10.63 3.82
C ARG A 113 15.39 -11.18 4.87
N GLU A 114 15.75 -12.47 4.91
CA GLU A 114 16.62 -12.96 6.02
C GLU A 114 17.51 -14.17 5.71
N ALA A 115 17.45 -14.76 4.53
CA ALA A 115 18.02 -16.10 4.31
C ALA A 115 19.52 -16.16 3.91
N LEU A 116 20.16 -15.05 3.49
CA LEU A 116 21.54 -15.14 2.96
C LEU A 116 22.66 -14.92 3.99
N LYS A 117 22.35 -14.52 5.23
CA LYS A 117 23.39 -14.33 6.26
C LYS A 117 23.51 -15.51 7.24
N SER A 118 22.47 -16.34 7.34
CA SER A 118 22.40 -17.40 8.38
C SER A 118 22.69 -18.81 7.87
N LEU A 119 22.69 -19.06 6.55
CA LEU A 119 22.97 -20.40 6.02
C LEU A 119 24.47 -20.72 5.89
N ARG A 120 25.36 -19.71 5.95
CA ARG A 120 26.81 -19.95 5.90
C ARG A 120 27.38 -20.43 7.24
N ASP A 121 26.74 -20.08 8.35
CA ASP A 121 27.21 -20.44 9.69
C ASP A 121 26.60 -21.75 10.22
N LEU A 122 25.52 -22.27 9.61
CA LEU A 122 24.83 -23.47 10.10
C LEU A 122 25.26 -24.77 9.38
N PHE A 123 25.88 -24.71 8.20
CA PHE A 123 26.25 -25.92 7.44
C PHE A 123 27.71 -26.38 7.64
N ILE A 124 28.50 -25.69 8.48
CA ILE A 124 29.93 -26.00 8.72
C ILE A 124 30.22 -26.46 10.15
N ALA A 125 29.25 -26.45 11.06
CA ALA A 125 29.47 -26.87 12.45
C ALA A 125 28.57 -28.06 12.83
N ASP A 126 29.22 -29.21 12.99
CA ASP A 126 28.81 -30.41 13.71
C ASP A 126 27.79 -31.38 13.08
N ASP A 127 28.31 -32.42 12.44
CA ASP A 127 28.17 -33.76 13.04
C ASP A 127 29.56 -34.38 13.30
N PRO A 128 29.95 -34.53 14.59
CA PRO A 128 31.16 -35.17 15.06
C PRO A 128 30.91 -36.66 15.35
N ARG A 129 31.49 -37.56 14.54
CA ARG A 129 31.85 -38.96 14.86
C ARG A 129 32.56 -39.62 13.67
N GLY A 130 33.87 -39.85 13.78
CA GLY A 130 34.54 -40.95 13.03
C GLY A 130 34.23 -42.31 13.67
N PRO A 131 35.00 -43.38 13.42
CA PRO A 131 35.84 -43.75 12.27
C PRO A 131 35.26 -45.00 11.54
N PHE A 132 35.77 -45.35 10.35
CA PHE A 132 36.04 -46.71 9.83
C PHE A 132 36.49 -46.61 8.38
#